data_AF-A0AAW2LM30-F1
#
_entry.id   AF-A0AAW2LM30-F1
#
_cell.length_a   1.000
_cell.length_b   1.000
_cell.length_c   1.000
_cell.angle_alpha   90.00
_cell.angle_beta   90.00
_cell.angle_gamma   90.00
#
_symmetry.space_group_name_H-M   'P 1'
#
loop_
_entity.id
_entity.type
_entity.pdbx_description
1 polymer ?
#
loop_
_entity_poly.entity_id
_entity_poly.type
_entity_poly.pdbx_seq_one_letter_code
_entity_poly.pdbx_strand_id
1 'polypeptide(L)'
;KSQVPHTLKTFCNLIQNQFSKTIEVLRLDNGSEFLNLDCETLCDDLGIVHQTSCTYTPQQNGRVERKHRHLLNVAHALLFYASLPIKFWGDSILTANFLINRTTTQLLGWKTPYEILYGHPPAYNHLRVFRSLFYATNLSPQKTKFHRRALKCIMIGYGMHQKAHKLFDLDSNVVFFSRNVYFYEHIVPFSHSVNESAPTPLLLVPIRSEIDSFPIVDINQPVPDFVSSSVPTPHTQSPSTTSVIPSLPTQTQIPPPLRRSLRKIQKPT
;
A
#
# COMPACT_ATOMS: atom_id res chain seq x y z
N LYS A 1 -20.91 -0.67 5.03
CA LYS A 1 -21.01 0.81 4.96
C LYS A 1 -20.57 1.48 6.27
N SER A 2 -20.95 0.98 7.46
CA SER A 2 -20.53 1.54 8.77
C SER A 2 -19.02 1.51 9.10
N GLN A 3 -18.17 0.87 8.29
CA GLN A 3 -16.73 0.77 8.57
C GLN A 3 -15.90 1.89 7.95
N VAL A 4 -16.44 2.65 7.00
CA VAL A 4 -15.70 3.71 6.29
C VAL A 4 -15.16 4.80 7.23
N PRO A 5 -15.99 5.47 8.07
CA PRO A 5 -15.49 6.52 8.96
C PRO A 5 -14.45 5.98 9.95
N HIS A 6 -14.65 4.78 10.49
CA HIS A 6 -13.69 4.12 11.37
C HIS A 6 -12.34 3.84 10.67
N THR A 7 -12.40 3.36 9.43
CA THR A 7 -11.20 3.06 8.63
C THR A 7 -10.46 4.34 8.26
N LEU A 8 -11.17 5.39 7.84
CA LEU A 8 -10.59 6.71 7.56
C LEU A 8 -9.92 7.29 8.80
N LYS A 9 -10.59 7.27 9.96
CA LYS A 9 -10.01 7.74 11.23
C LYS A 9 -8.72 6.98 11.57
N THR A 10 -8.75 5.66 11.46
CA THR A 10 -7.57 4.81 11.70
C THR A 10 -6.43 5.15 10.73
N PHE A 11 -6.75 5.41 9.46
CA PHE A 11 -5.79 5.82 8.46
C PHE A 11 -5.19 7.20 8.74
N CYS A 12 -6.00 8.23 9.05
CA CYS A 12 -5.51 9.55 9.42
C CYS A 12 -4.54 9.49 10.61
N ASN A 13 -4.92 8.76 11.66
CA ASN A 13 -4.08 8.55 12.84
C ASN A 13 -2.78 7.81 12.51
N LEU A 14 -2.83 6.83 11.60
CA LEU A 14 -1.64 6.13 11.12
C LEU A 14 -0.69 7.10 10.41
N ILE A 15 -1.20 7.94 9.50
CA ILE A 15 -0.37 8.89 8.75
C ILE A 15 0.28 9.91 9.68
N GLN A 16 -0.48 10.44 10.64
CA GLN A 16 0.04 11.36 11.65
C GLN A 16 1.14 10.73 12.51
N ASN A 17 0.91 9.52 13.02
CA ASN A 17 1.86 8.88 13.92
C ASN A 17 3.10 8.33 13.22
N GLN A 18 2.97 7.81 11.99
CA GLN A 18 4.09 7.18 11.28
C GLN A 18 4.93 8.18 10.48
N PHE A 19 4.31 9.24 9.95
CA PHE A 19 4.99 10.17 9.03
C PHE A 19 5.00 11.61 9.53
N SER A 20 4.39 11.90 10.69
CA SER A 20 4.24 13.28 11.21
C SER A 20 3.63 14.21 10.16
N LYS A 21 2.67 13.70 9.40
CA LYS A 21 1.91 14.43 8.38
C LYS A 21 0.42 14.43 8.74
N THR A 22 -0.23 15.56 8.51
CA THR A 22 -1.69 15.68 8.58
C THR A 22 -2.25 15.64 7.16
N ILE A 23 -3.42 15.01 7.00
CA ILE A 23 -4.13 15.03 5.72
C ILE A 23 -4.87 16.35 5.65
N GLU A 24 -4.54 17.21 4.69
CA GLU A 24 -5.16 18.54 4.58
C GLU A 24 -6.46 18.50 3.76
N VAL A 25 -6.49 17.66 2.72
CA VAL A 25 -7.61 17.58 1.79
C VAL A 25 -7.94 16.11 1.54
N LEU A 26 -9.22 15.76 1.68
CA LEU A 26 -9.75 14.45 1.34
C LEU A 26 -10.77 14.60 0.21
N ARG A 27 -10.46 14.04 -0.96
CA ARG A 27 -11.39 14.03 -2.09
C ARG A 27 -12.02 12.65 -2.25
N LEU A 28 -13.34 12.59 -2.17
CA LEU A 28 -14.15 11.37 -2.29
C LEU A 28 -15.12 11.48 -3.46
N ASP A 29 -15.65 10.34 -3.89
CA ASP A 29 -16.74 10.33 -4.85
C ASP A 29 -18.09 10.65 -4.17
N ASN A 30 -19.15 10.81 -4.96
CA ASN A 30 -20.49 11.05 -4.41
C ASN A 30 -21.15 9.77 -3.87
N GLY A 31 -20.36 8.76 -3.51
CA GLY A 31 -20.86 7.53 -2.90
C GLY A 31 -21.52 7.81 -1.55
N SER A 32 -22.72 7.24 -1.36
CA SER A 32 -23.51 7.37 -0.14
C SER A 32 -22.75 7.02 1.14
N GLU A 33 -21.74 6.16 1.05
CA GLU A 33 -20.91 5.70 2.16
C GLU A 33 -19.88 6.76 2.62
N PHE A 34 -19.55 7.72 1.76
CA PHE A 34 -18.61 8.82 2.01
C PHE A 34 -19.33 10.12 2.35
N LEU A 35 -20.58 10.26 1.88
CA LEU A 35 -21.46 11.40 2.15
C LEU A 35 -22.36 11.15 3.38
N ASN A 36 -21.75 10.85 4.52
CA ASN A 36 -22.47 10.66 5.79
C ASN A 36 -21.97 11.65 6.85
N LEU A 37 -22.85 12.02 7.79
CA LEU A 37 -22.54 12.93 8.89
C LEU A 37 -21.30 12.48 9.69
N ASP A 38 -21.11 11.17 9.86
CA ASP A 38 -19.93 10.62 10.55
C ASP A 38 -18.61 10.93 9.84
N CYS A 39 -18.61 11.01 8.50
CA CYS A 39 -17.41 11.36 7.74
C CYS A 39 -17.17 12.87 7.73
N GLU A 40 -18.24 13.67 7.66
CA GLU A 40 -18.18 15.13 7.76
C GLU A 40 -17.64 15.56 9.13
N THR A 41 -18.24 15.07 10.21
CA THR A 41 -17.77 15.32 11.59
C THR A 41 -16.33 14.88 11.81
N LEU A 42 -15.92 13.72 11.27
CA LEU A 42 -14.52 13.29 11.32
C LEU A 42 -13.57 14.28 10.62
N CYS A 43 -13.97 14.80 9.45
CA CYS A 43 -13.16 15.76 8.71
C CYS A 43 -13.07 17.08 9.47
N ASP A 44 -14.19 17.58 10.01
CA ASP A 44 -14.25 18.82 10.79
C ASP A 44 -13.39 18.72 12.07
N ASP A 45 -13.51 17.62 12.82
CA ASP A 45 -12.73 17.36 14.03
C ASP A 45 -11.22 17.35 13.78
N LEU A 46 -10.80 16.90 12.59
CA LEU A 46 -9.40 16.80 12.18
C LEU A 46 -8.94 18.01 11.35
N GLY A 47 -9.82 18.96 11.04
CA GLY A 47 -9.52 20.11 10.19
C GLY A 47 -9.23 19.77 8.72
N ILE A 48 -9.80 18.68 8.21
CA ILE A 48 -9.60 18.18 6.84
C ILE A 48 -10.63 18.83 5.91
N VAL A 49 -10.18 19.41 4.79
CA VAL A 49 -11.09 19.90 3.75
C VAL A 49 -11.66 18.71 2.98
N HIS A 50 -12.94 18.44 3.19
CA HIS A 50 -13.68 17.43 2.44
C HIS A 50 -14.10 17.97 1.06
N GLN A 51 -13.70 17.29 -0.01
CA GLN A 51 -14.07 17.60 -1.39
C GLN A 51 -14.79 16.42 -2.02
N THR A 52 -15.79 16.72 -2.86
CA THR A 52 -16.54 15.71 -3.60
C THR A 52 -16.37 15.91 -5.10
N SER A 53 -16.42 14.83 -5.87
CA SER A 53 -16.39 14.92 -7.33
C SER A 53 -17.68 15.57 -7.87
N CYS A 54 -17.58 16.40 -8.89
CA CYS A 54 -18.75 16.95 -9.58
C CYS A 54 -19.57 15.81 -10.21
N THR A 55 -20.90 15.90 -10.11
CA THR A 55 -21.81 14.93 -10.72
C THR A 55 -21.54 14.81 -12.22
N TYR A 56 -21.62 13.58 -12.75
CA TYR A 56 -21.35 13.26 -14.16
C TYR A 56 -19.92 13.51 -14.65
N THR A 57 -18.93 13.67 -13.75
CA THR A 57 -17.50 13.83 -14.12
C THR A 57 -16.60 12.71 -13.56
N PRO A 58 -16.76 11.44 -13.99
CA PRO A 58 -15.97 10.32 -13.48
C PRO A 58 -14.45 10.49 -13.64
N GLN A 59 -14.02 11.31 -14.62
CA GLN A 59 -12.61 11.61 -14.87
C GLN A 59 -11.92 12.24 -13.65
N GLN A 60 -12.66 12.95 -12.78
CA GLN A 60 -12.12 13.52 -11.54
C GLN A 60 -11.61 12.44 -10.57
N ASN A 61 -12.16 11.22 -10.64
CA ASN A 61 -11.76 10.07 -9.83
C ASN A 61 -10.82 9.10 -10.56
N GLY A 62 -10.39 9.45 -11.78
CA GLY A 62 -9.60 8.56 -12.64
C GLY A 62 -8.25 8.11 -12.06
N ARG A 63 -7.70 8.80 -11.05
CA ARG A 63 -6.50 8.33 -10.33
C ARG A 63 -6.80 7.11 -9.46
N VAL A 64 -7.89 7.16 -8.69
CA VAL A 64 -8.32 6.07 -7.81
C VAL A 64 -8.74 4.88 -8.64
N GLU A 65 -9.54 5.10 -9.69
CA GLU A 65 -10.00 4.05 -10.60
C GLU A 65 -8.84 3.31 -11.28
N ARG A 66 -7.87 4.05 -11.84
CA ARG A 66 -6.67 3.43 -12.45
C ARG A 66 -5.87 2.63 -11.44
N LYS A 67 -5.68 3.15 -10.22
CA LYS A 67 -4.93 2.43 -9.18
C LYS A 67 -5.67 1.17 -8.72
N HIS A 68 -6.99 1.26 -8.56
CA HIS A 68 -7.84 0.12 -8.20
C HIS A 68 -7.80 -0.97 -9.27
N ARG A 69 -7.96 -0.59 -10.54
CA ARG A 69 -7.85 -1.51 -11.69
C ARG A 69 -6.48 -2.18 -11.76
N HIS A 70 -5.41 -1.42 -11.60
CA HIS A 70 -4.05 -1.97 -11.59
C HIS A 70 -3.86 -2.99 -10.46
N LEU A 71 -4.32 -2.67 -9.24
CA LEU A 71 -4.26 -3.59 -8.09
C LEU A 71 -5.00 -4.90 -8.37
N LEU A 72 -6.23 -4.82 -8.89
CA LEU A 72 -7.04 -5.99 -9.21
C LEU A 72 -6.41 -6.83 -10.32
N ASN A 73 -5.88 -6.20 -11.38
CA ASN A 73 -5.21 -6.92 -12.46
C ASN A 73 -4.00 -7.72 -11.96
N VAL A 74 -3.16 -7.12 -11.11
CA VAL A 74 -2.01 -7.82 -10.51
C VAL A 74 -2.47 -8.93 -9.58
N ALA A 75 -3.50 -8.70 -8.77
CA ALA A 75 -4.06 -9.72 -7.88
C ALA A 75 -4.64 -10.91 -8.66
N HIS A 76 -5.36 -10.65 -9.76
CA HIS A 76 -5.89 -11.68 -10.64
C HIS A 76 -4.77 -12.46 -11.33
N ALA A 77 -3.74 -11.78 -11.83
CA ALA A 77 -2.58 -12.43 -12.44
C ALA A 77 -1.87 -13.35 -11.43
N LEU A 78 -1.69 -12.89 -10.17
CA LEU A 78 -1.13 -13.71 -9.10
C LEU A 78 -1.99 -14.93 -8.82
N LEU A 79 -3.31 -14.76 -8.68
CA LEU A 79 -4.23 -15.86 -8.40
C LEU A 79 -4.26 -16.90 -9.53
N PHE A 80 -4.26 -16.44 -10.78
CA PHE A 80 -4.26 -17.28 -11.98
C PHE A 80 -2.94 -18.04 -12.15
N TYR A 81 -1.81 -17.34 -12.08
CA TYR A 81 -0.48 -17.95 -12.06
C TYR A 81 -0.36 -18.96 -10.93
N ALA A 82 -0.95 -18.64 -9.79
CA ALA A 82 -0.95 -19.49 -8.63
C ALA A 82 -1.97 -20.64 -8.68
N SER A 83 -2.80 -20.77 -9.72
CA SER A 83 -3.84 -21.81 -9.80
C SER A 83 -4.60 -22.01 -8.48
N LEU A 84 -4.78 -20.93 -7.69
CA LEU A 84 -5.37 -20.99 -6.37
C LEU A 84 -6.89 -20.92 -6.51
N PRO A 85 -7.65 -21.63 -5.67
CA PRO A 85 -9.09 -21.46 -5.62
C PRO A 85 -9.47 -20.01 -5.32
N ILE A 86 -10.58 -19.54 -5.91
CA ILE A 86 -11.06 -18.16 -5.79
C ILE A 86 -11.21 -17.68 -4.34
N LYS A 87 -11.41 -18.59 -3.37
CA LYS A 87 -11.48 -18.27 -1.93
C LYS A 87 -10.27 -17.49 -1.40
N PHE A 88 -9.11 -17.55 -2.07
CA PHE A 88 -7.89 -16.82 -1.72
C PHE A 88 -7.75 -15.46 -2.45
N TRP A 89 -8.82 -14.93 -3.04
CA TRP A 89 -8.77 -13.64 -3.75
C TRP A 89 -8.28 -12.49 -2.86
N GLY A 90 -8.75 -12.43 -1.60
CA GLY A 90 -8.35 -11.37 -0.66
C GLY A 90 -6.86 -11.41 -0.32
N ASP A 91 -6.32 -12.63 -0.17
CA ASP A 91 -4.88 -12.87 0.04
C ASP A 91 -4.04 -12.46 -1.17
N SER A 92 -4.57 -12.67 -2.37
CA SER A 92 -3.95 -12.25 -3.63
C SER A 92 -3.92 -10.73 -3.75
N ILE A 93 -4.98 -10.03 -3.34
CA ILE A 93 -5.01 -8.55 -3.31
C ILE A 93 -4.01 -7.99 -2.30
N LEU A 94 -3.95 -8.54 -1.09
CA LEU A 94 -2.99 -8.10 -0.07
C LEU A 94 -1.54 -8.32 -0.54
N THR A 95 -1.28 -9.46 -1.18
CA THR A 95 0.03 -9.78 -1.76
C THR A 95 0.35 -8.83 -2.92
N ALA A 96 -0.59 -8.59 -3.83
CA ALA A 96 -0.43 -7.64 -4.94
C ALA A 96 -0.09 -6.23 -4.41
N ASN A 97 -0.84 -5.73 -3.42
CA ASN A 97 -0.55 -4.43 -2.81
C ASN A 97 0.86 -4.38 -2.20
N PHE A 98 1.24 -5.44 -1.49
CA PHE A 98 2.56 -5.57 -0.89
C PHE A 98 3.69 -5.52 -1.94
N LEU A 99 3.50 -6.21 -3.08
CA LEU A 99 4.45 -6.26 -4.20
C LEU A 99 4.50 -4.92 -4.94
N ILE A 100 3.35 -4.36 -5.32
CA ILE A 100 3.25 -3.10 -6.07
C ILE A 100 3.99 -1.98 -5.32
N ASN A 101 3.89 -1.92 -3.99
CA ASN A 101 4.57 -0.89 -3.20
C ASN A 101 6.10 -1.10 -3.13
N ARG A 102 6.62 -2.27 -3.49
CA ARG A 102 8.05 -2.64 -3.49
C ARG A 102 8.64 -2.86 -4.89
N THR A 103 7.84 -2.67 -5.93
CA THR A 103 8.28 -2.71 -7.31
C THR A 103 8.67 -1.30 -7.75
N THR A 104 9.81 -1.19 -8.41
CA THR A 104 10.31 0.07 -8.97
C THR A 104 9.41 0.53 -10.11
N THR A 105 9.20 1.83 -10.25
CA THR A 105 8.44 2.39 -11.38
C THR A 105 9.18 3.56 -12.01
N GLN A 106 9.13 3.65 -13.33
CA GLN A 106 9.76 4.72 -14.09
C GLN A 106 9.22 6.10 -13.69
N LEU A 107 7.93 6.20 -13.33
CA LEU A 107 7.29 7.44 -12.87
C LEU A 107 7.96 8.04 -11.62
N LEU A 108 8.61 7.21 -10.80
CA LEU A 108 9.31 7.61 -9.58
C LEU A 108 10.83 7.60 -9.75
N GLY A 109 11.33 7.70 -11.00
CA GLY A 109 12.76 7.66 -11.29
C GLY A 109 13.39 6.33 -10.91
N TRP A 110 12.71 5.22 -11.21
CA TRP A 110 13.12 3.85 -10.87
C TRP A 110 13.22 3.55 -9.37
N LYS A 111 12.60 4.37 -8.52
CA LYS A 111 12.42 4.10 -7.09
C LYS A 111 11.12 3.34 -6.83
N THR A 112 11.06 2.66 -5.69
CA THR A 112 9.82 2.01 -5.23
C THR A 112 8.91 3.01 -4.49
N PRO A 113 7.58 2.85 -4.52
CA PRO A 113 6.69 3.66 -3.68
C PRO A 113 7.05 3.59 -2.19
N TYR A 114 7.52 2.43 -1.72
CA TYR A 114 8.04 2.24 -0.38
C TYR A 114 9.25 3.14 -0.09
N GLU A 115 10.23 3.22 -1.00
CA GLU A 115 11.38 4.13 -0.85
C GLU A 115 10.99 5.58 -0.77
N ILE A 116 10.04 6.00 -1.61
CA ILE A 116 9.56 7.39 -1.61
C ILE A 116 8.88 7.72 -0.28
N LEU A 117 8.12 6.78 0.29
CA LEU A 117 7.37 7.00 1.52
C LEU A 117 8.22 6.89 2.80
N TYR A 118 9.12 5.90 2.88
CA TYR A 118 9.91 5.60 4.08
C TYR A 118 11.35 6.15 4.03
N GLY A 119 11.79 6.68 2.89
CA GLY A 119 13.12 7.25 2.72
C GLY A 119 14.26 6.24 2.63
N HIS A 120 13.96 4.93 2.56
CA HIS A 120 14.97 3.87 2.44
C HIS A 120 14.46 2.69 1.60
N PRO A 121 15.34 1.90 0.98
CA PRO A 121 14.96 0.72 0.18
C PRO A 121 14.26 -0.35 1.03
N PRO A 122 13.28 -1.07 0.46
CA PRO A 122 12.69 -2.22 1.13
C PRO A 122 13.70 -3.38 1.16
N ALA A 123 13.68 -4.16 2.25
CA ALA A 123 14.44 -5.40 2.29
C ALA A 123 13.72 -6.50 1.48
N TYR A 124 14.42 -7.17 0.57
CA TYR A 124 13.84 -8.25 -0.26
C TYR A 124 14.02 -9.66 0.32
N ASN A 125 14.76 -9.81 1.42
CA ASN A 125 15.12 -11.11 1.98
C ASN A 125 13.93 -12.00 2.36
N HIS A 126 12.78 -11.39 2.62
CA HIS A 126 11.53 -12.07 2.97
C HIS A 126 10.58 -12.24 1.79
N LEU A 127 10.90 -11.71 0.61
CA LEU A 127 10.09 -11.88 -0.59
C LEU A 127 10.16 -13.33 -1.04
N ARG A 128 9.02 -13.98 -1.25
CA ARG A 128 8.94 -15.37 -1.69
C ARG A 128 7.87 -15.52 -2.76
N VAL A 129 8.02 -16.54 -3.60
CA VAL A 129 7.08 -16.85 -4.68
C VAL A 129 5.71 -17.17 -4.09
N PHE A 130 4.69 -16.47 -4.55
CA PHE A 130 3.31 -16.69 -4.12
C PHE A 130 2.86 -18.12 -4.48
N ARG A 131 2.18 -18.81 -3.55
CA ARG A 131 1.70 -20.21 -3.68
C ARG A 131 2.78 -21.29 -3.81
N SER A 132 4.02 -20.96 -3.47
CA SER A 132 5.06 -21.97 -3.30
C SER A 132 4.82 -22.87 -2.08
N LEU A 133 5.39 -24.08 -2.14
CA LEU A 133 5.33 -25.07 -1.07
C LEU A 133 6.22 -24.66 0.11
N PHE A 134 5.64 -24.63 1.30
CA PHE A 134 6.31 -24.29 2.56
C PHE A 134 6.19 -25.45 3.54
N TYR A 135 7.23 -25.66 4.35
CA TYR A 135 7.21 -26.53 5.52
C TYR A 135 7.38 -25.68 6.76
N ALA A 136 6.27 -25.45 7.48
CA ALA A 136 6.30 -24.68 8.72
C ALA A 136 6.61 -25.59 9.90
N THR A 137 7.36 -25.09 10.89
CA THR A 137 7.51 -25.80 12.15
C THR A 137 6.14 -25.95 12.80
N ASN A 138 5.71 -27.19 13.06
CA ASN A 138 4.50 -27.41 13.84
C ASN A 138 4.77 -26.90 15.26
N LEU A 139 3.88 -26.12 15.86
CA LEU A 139 4.02 -25.60 17.24
C LEU A 139 2.84 -26.01 18.13
N SER A 140 2.06 -27.02 17.71
CA SER A 140 0.92 -27.50 18.50
C SER A 140 1.33 -27.84 19.94
N PRO A 141 0.62 -27.33 20.96
CA PRO A 141 0.97 -27.58 22.37
C PRO A 141 0.82 -29.07 22.76
N GLN A 142 0.03 -29.85 22.03
CA GLN A 142 -0.24 -31.27 22.31
C GLN A 142 0.75 -32.23 21.62
N LYS A 143 1.96 -31.76 21.30
CA LYS A 143 2.98 -32.57 20.63
C LYS A 143 3.57 -33.63 21.55
N THR A 144 3.15 -34.87 21.37
CA THR A 144 3.95 -36.04 21.76
C THR A 144 5.15 -36.23 20.83
N LYS A 145 6.13 -37.04 21.26
CA LYS A 145 7.40 -37.32 20.57
C LYS A 145 7.22 -37.80 19.11
N PHE A 146 6.05 -38.34 18.76
CA PHE A 146 5.75 -38.94 17.46
C PHE A 146 4.92 -38.07 16.52
N HIS A 147 4.48 -36.87 16.90
CA HIS A 147 3.77 -35.99 15.96
C HIS A 147 4.69 -35.43 14.89
N ARG A 148 4.09 -35.14 13.72
CA ARG A 148 4.76 -34.44 12.62
C ARG A 148 5.44 -33.16 13.10
N ARG A 149 6.73 -33.03 12.79
CA ARG A 149 7.54 -31.87 13.17
C ARG A 149 7.30 -30.67 12.26
N ALA A 150 6.95 -30.92 11.00
CA ALA A 150 6.63 -29.90 10.01
C ALA A 150 5.18 -30.03 9.52
N LEU A 151 4.58 -28.90 9.16
CA LEU A 151 3.30 -28.78 8.49
C LEU A 151 3.55 -28.47 7.01
N LYS A 152 2.91 -29.22 6.12
CA LYS A 152 2.99 -28.98 4.67
C LYS A 152 1.98 -27.90 4.31
N CYS A 153 2.48 -26.74 3.89
CA CYS A 153 1.68 -25.55 3.73
C CYS A 153 1.92 -24.86 2.39
N ILE A 154 1.04 -23.93 2.05
CA ILE A 154 1.18 -23.05 0.89
C ILE A 154 1.33 -21.62 1.37
N MET A 155 2.30 -20.91 0.81
CA MET A 155 2.44 -19.47 1.03
C MET A 155 1.28 -18.74 0.33
N ILE A 156 0.47 -18.03 1.11
CA ILE A 156 -0.65 -17.23 0.60
C ILE A 156 -0.50 -15.73 0.92
N GLY A 157 0.64 -15.29 1.45
CA GLY A 157 0.92 -13.87 1.61
C GLY A 157 1.90 -13.55 2.74
N TYR A 158 1.88 -12.28 3.14
CA TYR A 158 2.80 -11.70 4.12
C TYR A 158 2.03 -11.19 5.35
N GLY A 159 2.63 -11.32 6.54
CA GLY A 159 2.10 -10.69 7.75
C GLY A 159 2.20 -9.17 7.68
N MET A 160 1.11 -8.46 8.01
CA MET A 160 1.09 -6.99 8.05
C MET A 160 1.84 -6.43 9.26
N HIS A 161 1.70 -7.07 10.43
CA HIS A 161 2.25 -6.57 11.71
C HIS A 161 3.35 -7.46 12.29
N GLN A 162 3.80 -8.47 11.54
CA GLN A 162 4.77 -9.45 12.03
C GLN A 162 5.67 -9.94 10.90
N LYS A 163 6.93 -10.25 11.24
CA LYS A 163 7.92 -10.82 10.31
C LYS A 163 7.66 -12.31 10.08
N ALA A 164 6.52 -12.62 9.48
CA ALA A 164 6.06 -13.98 9.21
C ALA A 164 5.34 -14.07 7.87
N HIS A 165 5.34 -15.26 7.29
CA HIS A 165 4.53 -15.57 6.11
C HIS A 165 3.14 -16.01 6.54
N LYS A 166 2.13 -15.65 5.76
CA LYS A 166 0.77 -16.18 5.88
C LYS A 166 0.71 -17.50 5.12
N LEU A 167 0.38 -18.58 5.82
CA LEU A 167 0.45 -19.93 5.33
C LEU A 167 -0.92 -20.61 5.44
N PHE A 168 -1.22 -21.45 4.45
CA PHE A 168 -2.38 -22.33 4.46
C PHE A 168 -1.91 -23.77 4.68
N ASP A 169 -2.28 -24.39 5.79
CA ASP A 169 -2.01 -25.81 6.04
C ASP A 169 -2.91 -26.68 5.15
N LEU A 170 -2.29 -27.54 4.34
CA LEU A 170 -3.01 -28.38 3.38
C LEU A 170 -3.83 -29.48 4.06
N ASP A 171 -3.41 -29.91 5.27
CA ASP A 171 -4.07 -31.01 5.95
C ASP A 171 -5.25 -30.52 6.81
N SER A 172 -5.04 -29.45 7.59
CA SER A 172 -6.07 -28.91 8.48
C SER A 172 -6.97 -27.85 7.83
N ASN A 173 -6.62 -27.36 6.64
CA ASN A 173 -7.27 -26.22 5.97
C ASN A 173 -7.30 -24.93 6.82
N VAL A 174 -6.35 -24.78 7.75
CA VAL A 174 -6.23 -23.61 8.62
C VAL A 174 -5.20 -22.64 8.07
N VAL A 175 -5.52 -21.35 8.13
CA VAL A 175 -4.60 -20.26 7.86
C VAL A 175 -3.92 -19.83 9.14
N PHE A 176 -2.59 -19.72 9.11
CA PHE A 176 -1.80 -19.26 10.23
C PHE A 176 -0.58 -18.47 9.75
N PHE A 177 0.18 -17.90 10.67
CA PHE A 177 1.42 -17.20 10.35
C PHE A 177 2.61 -17.89 10.98
N SER A 178 3.70 -18.00 10.21
CA SER A 178 4.94 -18.55 10.74
C SER A 178 6.17 -17.87 10.13
N ARG A 179 7.16 -17.65 10.98
CA ARG A 179 8.51 -17.22 10.59
C ARG A 179 9.44 -18.41 10.35
N ASN A 180 9.25 -19.50 11.08
CA ASN A 180 10.14 -20.67 11.07
C ASN A 180 9.65 -21.65 10.00
N VAL A 181 10.08 -21.39 8.77
CA VAL A 181 9.63 -22.08 7.56
C VAL A 181 10.81 -22.47 6.68
N TYR A 182 10.70 -23.61 6.02
CA TYR A 182 11.52 -23.98 4.86
C TYR A 182 10.64 -23.87 3.60
N PHE A 183 11.19 -23.38 2.50
CA PHE A 183 10.42 -23.08 1.29
C PHE A 183 11.01 -23.78 0.06
N TYR A 184 10.12 -24.26 -0.80
CA TYR A 184 10.42 -24.91 -2.07
C TYR A 184 9.66 -24.17 -3.17
N GLU A 185 10.29 -23.11 -3.70
CA GLU A 185 9.62 -22.16 -4.60
C GLU A 185 9.29 -22.72 -5.98
N HIS A 186 10.01 -23.74 -6.42
CA HIS A 186 9.77 -24.44 -7.68
C HIS A 186 8.62 -25.44 -7.61
N ILE A 187 8.12 -25.76 -6.41
CA ILE A 187 7.05 -26.74 -6.22
C ILE A 187 5.74 -26.01 -6.01
N VAL A 188 4.77 -26.36 -6.86
CA VAL A 188 3.51 -25.65 -6.93
C VAL A 188 2.35 -26.63 -6.70
N PRO A 189 1.84 -26.77 -5.46
CA PRO A 189 1.01 -27.93 -5.09
C PRO A 189 -0.30 -28.10 -5.88
N PHE A 190 -0.82 -27.02 -6.47
CA PHE A 190 -2.06 -27.05 -7.27
C PHE A 190 -1.85 -27.20 -8.78
N SER A 191 -0.63 -27.47 -9.27
CA SER A 191 -0.34 -27.42 -10.73
C SER A 191 -0.83 -28.65 -11.49
N HIS A 192 -1.31 -29.69 -10.79
CA HIS A 192 -1.63 -31.00 -11.37
C HIS A 192 -3.12 -31.37 -11.40
N SER A 193 -4.04 -30.40 -11.29
CA SER A 193 -5.48 -30.68 -11.43
C SER A 193 -6.11 -29.81 -12.53
N VAL A 194 -5.65 -29.99 -13.77
CA VAL A 194 -6.50 -29.76 -14.94
C VAL A 194 -6.98 -31.13 -15.39
N ASN A 195 -8.05 -31.63 -14.74
CA ASN A 195 -8.93 -32.54 -15.44
C ASN A 195 -9.83 -31.65 -16.29
N GLU A 196 -9.71 -31.77 -17.62
CA GLU A 196 -10.62 -31.22 -18.62
C GLU A 196 -12.06 -31.70 -18.38
N SER A 197 -12.79 -31.08 -17.46
CA SER A 197 -14.25 -31.25 -17.37
C SER A 197 -14.88 -30.30 -16.34
N ALA A 198 -14.82 -28.99 -16.58
CA ALA A 198 -15.86 -28.06 -16.10
C ALA A 198 -15.71 -26.70 -16.80
N PRO A 199 -16.75 -26.17 -17.46
CA PRO A 199 -16.73 -24.78 -17.90
C PRO A 199 -16.83 -23.90 -16.64
N THR A 200 -15.76 -23.19 -16.31
CA THR A 200 -15.82 -22.07 -15.36
C THR A 200 -16.84 -21.06 -15.90
N PRO A 201 -17.83 -20.61 -15.11
CA PRO A 201 -18.62 -19.46 -15.50
C PRO A 201 -17.69 -18.26 -15.45
N LEU A 202 -17.29 -17.77 -16.62
CA LEU A 202 -16.74 -16.44 -16.75
C LEU A 202 -17.82 -15.49 -16.23
N LEU A 203 -17.60 -14.90 -15.05
CA LEU A 203 -18.31 -13.68 -14.71
C LEU A 203 -17.80 -12.61 -15.68
N LEU A 204 -18.48 -12.52 -16.82
CA LEU A 204 -18.38 -11.44 -17.77
C LEU A 204 -18.87 -10.19 -17.05
N VAL A 205 -18.00 -9.53 -16.28
CA VAL A 205 -18.18 -8.12 -16.01
C VAL A 205 -18.07 -7.45 -17.38
N PRO A 206 -19.06 -6.67 -17.83
CA PRO A 206 -18.97 -6.00 -19.11
C PRO A 206 -17.79 -5.03 -19.07
N ILE A 207 -16.67 -5.44 -19.64
CA ILE A 207 -15.67 -4.50 -20.12
C ILE A 207 -16.39 -3.79 -21.26
N ARG A 208 -16.93 -2.59 -21.01
CA ARG A 208 -17.34 -1.72 -22.11
C ARG A 208 -16.10 -1.54 -22.99
N SER A 209 -16.16 -2.17 -24.14
CA SER A 209 -15.18 -2.09 -25.21
C SER A 209 -15.31 -0.72 -25.86
N GLU A 210 -14.63 0.27 -25.31
CA GLU A 210 -14.06 1.33 -26.13
C GLU A 210 -12.55 1.12 -26.11
N ILE A 211 -12.12 0.43 -27.16
CA ILE A 211 -10.72 0.27 -27.53
C ILE A 211 -10.28 1.66 -28.02
N ASP A 212 -9.83 2.50 -27.10
CA ASP A 212 -8.82 3.48 -27.49
C ASP A 212 -7.47 2.78 -27.39
N SER A 213 -6.99 2.37 -28.55
CA SER A 213 -5.62 1.98 -28.78
C SER A 213 -4.74 3.17 -28.42
N PHE A 214 -4.03 3.11 -27.30
CA PHE A 214 -2.97 4.08 -27.00
C PHE A 214 -1.60 3.39 -26.97
N PRO A 215 -0.57 4.05 -27.53
CA PRO A 215 0.59 3.37 -28.04
C PRO A 215 1.54 2.99 -26.90
N ILE A 216 2.28 1.91 -27.15
CA ILE A 216 3.61 1.71 -26.59
C ILE A 216 4.39 3.00 -26.88
N VAL A 217 4.74 3.77 -25.85
CA VAL A 217 5.45 5.04 -26.01
C VAL A 217 6.82 4.78 -26.64
N ASP A 218 7.01 5.28 -27.85
CA ASP A 218 8.30 5.36 -28.54
C ASP A 218 9.17 6.42 -27.86
N ILE A 219 10.44 6.10 -27.61
CA ILE A 219 11.31 6.72 -26.59
C ILE A 219 11.99 8.02 -27.06
N ASN A 220 11.72 8.52 -28.27
CA ASN A 220 12.55 9.57 -28.88
C ASN A 220 11.83 10.88 -29.27
N GLN A 221 10.78 11.32 -28.57
CA GLN A 221 10.20 12.66 -28.81
C GLN A 221 10.45 13.65 -27.66
N PRO A 222 10.98 14.86 -27.95
CA PRO A 222 11.16 15.90 -26.95
C PRO A 222 9.81 16.53 -26.57
N VAL A 223 9.67 16.84 -25.29
CA VAL A 223 8.50 17.46 -24.66
C VAL A 223 8.32 18.90 -25.17
N PRO A 224 7.11 19.38 -25.49
CA PRO A 224 6.89 20.80 -25.74
C PRO A 224 6.89 21.60 -24.44
N ASP A 225 7.68 22.67 -24.39
CA ASP A 225 7.72 23.65 -23.31
C ASP A 225 6.36 24.32 -23.11
N PHE A 226 5.80 24.24 -21.90
CA PHE A 226 4.69 25.08 -21.51
C PHE A 226 5.21 26.48 -21.14
N VAL A 227 5.00 27.41 -22.07
CA VAL A 227 5.23 28.85 -21.91
C VAL A 227 4.36 29.40 -20.77
N SER A 228 5.00 30.11 -19.84
CA SER A 228 4.34 30.90 -18.80
C SER A 228 3.49 32.02 -19.42
N SER A 229 2.18 31.99 -19.21
CA SER A 229 1.29 33.11 -19.51
C SER A 229 1.19 34.04 -18.30
N SER A 230 1.84 35.19 -18.41
CA SER A 230 1.67 36.35 -17.54
C SER A 230 0.27 36.94 -17.68
N VAL A 231 -0.44 37.15 -16.56
CA VAL A 231 -1.67 37.94 -16.49
C VAL A 231 -1.38 39.24 -15.70
N PRO A 232 -1.92 40.41 -16.09
CA PRO A 232 -1.48 41.71 -15.59
C PRO A 232 -2.15 42.09 -14.26
N THR A 233 -1.38 42.73 -13.39
CA THR A 233 -1.81 43.43 -12.16
C THR A 233 -2.58 44.72 -12.47
N PRO A 234 -3.70 45.01 -11.79
CA PRO A 234 -4.25 46.36 -11.74
C PRO A 234 -3.58 47.20 -10.65
N HIS A 235 -3.30 48.46 -11.01
CA HIS A 235 -2.71 49.49 -10.19
C HIS A 235 -3.64 49.93 -9.04
N THR A 236 -3.10 50.00 -7.82
CA THR A 236 -3.70 50.80 -6.74
C THR A 236 -2.59 51.53 -5.98
N GLN A 237 -2.83 52.83 -5.78
CA GLN A 237 -1.91 53.85 -5.31
C GLN A 237 -1.51 53.69 -3.83
N SER A 238 -0.30 54.13 -3.51
CA SER A 238 0.27 54.29 -2.17
C SER A 238 -0.49 55.30 -1.30
N PRO A 239 -0.33 55.22 0.03
CA PRO A 239 0.23 56.37 0.73
C PRO A 239 1.35 56.02 1.72
N SER A 240 2.05 57.07 2.13
CA SER A 240 3.35 57.15 2.80
C SER A 240 3.30 57.18 4.34
N THR A 241 4.49 56.96 4.94
CA THR A 241 4.97 57.37 6.30
C THR A 241 4.39 56.55 7.48
N THR A 242 5.15 55.97 8.41
CA THR A 242 6.19 56.57 9.26
C THR A 242 7.04 55.49 9.97
N SER A 243 8.30 55.81 10.20
CA SER A 243 9.34 55.10 10.98
C SER A 243 9.01 54.91 12.46
N VAL A 244 9.34 53.74 13.06
CA VAL A 244 9.95 53.60 14.40
C VAL A 244 10.71 52.26 14.51
N ILE A 245 12.00 52.32 14.87
CA ILE A 245 12.83 51.26 15.50
C ILE A 245 13.29 51.85 16.85
N PRO A 246 13.23 51.13 18.00
CA PRO A 246 14.41 50.44 18.62
C PRO A 246 14.01 49.14 19.38
N SER A 247 14.82 48.18 19.85
CA SER A 247 16.27 47.89 19.99
C SER A 247 16.45 46.43 20.51
N LEU A 248 17.64 45.83 20.33
CA LEU A 248 18.17 44.48 20.72
C LEU A 248 18.18 44.17 22.26
N PRO A 249 18.44 42.94 22.81
CA PRO A 249 19.63 42.09 22.54
C PRO A 249 19.46 40.54 22.45
N THR A 250 20.48 39.96 21.82
CA THR A 250 21.00 38.58 21.72
C THR A 250 20.72 37.58 22.86
N GLN A 251 20.35 36.34 22.51
CA GLN A 251 20.82 35.12 23.18
C GLN A 251 20.86 33.91 22.22
N THR A 252 22.07 33.53 21.84
CA THR A 252 22.41 32.26 21.17
C THR A 252 22.23 31.10 22.14
N GLN A 253 21.25 30.23 21.94
CA GLN A 253 21.18 28.95 22.66
C GLN A 253 21.93 27.87 21.88
N ILE A 254 23.03 27.39 22.47
CA ILE A 254 23.73 26.18 22.06
C ILE A 254 22.92 24.98 22.59
N PRO A 255 22.59 23.96 21.77
CA PRO A 255 21.93 22.75 22.27
C PRO A 255 22.92 21.90 23.10
N PRO A 256 22.46 21.24 24.18
CA PRO A 256 23.33 20.43 25.03
C PRO A 256 23.85 19.17 24.31
N PRO A 257 25.05 18.66 24.68
CA PRO A 257 25.63 17.50 24.02
C PRO A 257 24.83 16.21 24.28
N LEU A 258 24.77 15.35 23.25
CA LEU A 258 24.14 14.03 23.31
C LEU A 258 24.85 13.11 24.32
N ARG A 259 24.09 12.56 25.27
CA ARG A 259 24.55 11.61 26.29
C ARG A 259 24.97 10.27 25.65
N ARG A 260 26.27 9.96 25.65
CA ARG A 260 26.81 8.65 25.22
C ARG A 260 26.56 7.58 26.30
N SER A 261 26.08 6.41 25.88
CA SER A 261 25.89 5.23 26.74
C SER A 261 27.24 4.65 27.19
N LEU A 262 27.38 4.35 28.49
CA LEU A 262 28.57 3.74 29.10
C LEU A 262 28.45 2.22 29.31
N ARG A 263 27.53 1.52 28.63
CA ARG A 263 27.39 0.07 28.83
C ARG A 263 28.54 -0.70 28.18
N LYS A 264 29.38 -1.32 29.01
CA LYS A 264 30.34 -2.37 28.61
C LYS A 264 29.56 -3.58 28.06
N ILE A 265 29.90 -4.00 26.85
CA ILE A 265 29.38 -5.23 26.24
C ILE A 265 30.22 -6.39 26.79
N GLN A 266 29.58 -7.34 27.48
CA GLN A 266 30.22 -8.59 27.91
C GLN A 266 29.81 -9.71 26.94
N LYS A 267 30.79 -10.46 26.43
CA LYS A 267 30.54 -11.60 25.53
C LYS A 267 30.13 -12.83 26.36
N PRO A 268 29.14 -13.62 25.89
CA PRO A 268 28.70 -14.81 26.61
C PRO A 268 29.74 -15.95 26.51
N THR A 269 30.00 -16.59 27.65
CA THR A 269 30.66 -17.90 27.79
C THR A 269 29.78 -19.03 27.33
#